data_AF-A0AAD9RYL3-F1
#
_entry.id   AF-A0AAD9RYL3-F1
#
_cell.length_a   1.000
_cell.length_b   1.000
_cell.length_c   1.000
_cell.angle_alpha   90.00
_cell.angle_beta   90.00
_cell.angle_gamma   90.00
#
_symmetry.space_group_name_H-M   'P 1'
#
loop_
_entity.id
_entity.type
_entity.pdbx_description
1 polymer ?
#
loop_
_entity_poly.entity_id
_entity_poly.type
_entity_poly.pdbx_seq_one_letter_code
_entity_poly.pdbx_strand_id
1 'polypeptide(L)'
;MGQQMGRMPETWNDLIEERDRVLHWSGEILAKVDDNVQNEDTFLMNYSDDKLNAKIKQWLDAGTTLINVVWVKRPSAAADCKKMIKEKVEKLHKEMSEKIRKEYEAAYADIKKFTKRVDKFGEEERKIHEEIQNVERECAGDVGKFVKKFGPLRVKVFKNLEIGEKFMFEDKRLKDSFVKKVYDIDVKIKGEFAKKFEKLVKEAEKCISK
;
A
#
# COMPACT_ATOMS: atom_id res chain seq x y z
N MET A 1 15.01 5.87 20.62
CA MET A 1 15.69 5.95 21.94
C MET A 1 15.66 4.54 22.51
N GLY A 2 16.79 3.82 22.52
CA GLY A 2 16.81 2.43 23.00
C GLY A 2 16.67 2.40 24.52
N GLN A 3 15.56 1.88 25.05
CA GLN A 3 15.44 1.62 26.48
C GLN A 3 16.37 0.47 26.87
N GLN A 4 17.33 0.76 27.75
CA GLN A 4 18.18 -0.28 28.33
C GLN A 4 17.35 -1.17 29.26
N MET A 5 17.34 -2.48 28.99
CA MET A 5 16.79 -3.48 29.90
C MET A 5 17.59 -3.44 31.21
N GLY A 6 16.94 -3.02 32.31
CA GLY A 6 17.49 -3.13 33.66
C GLY A 6 17.54 -4.58 34.16
N ARG A 7 18.25 -4.82 35.26
CA ARG A 7 18.24 -6.10 35.99
C ARG A 7 16.80 -6.50 36.34
N MET A 8 16.52 -7.80 36.34
CA MET A 8 15.22 -8.30 36.73
C MET A 8 14.96 -8.02 38.21
N PRO A 9 13.77 -7.52 38.59
CA PRO A 9 13.43 -7.31 39.99
C PRO A 9 13.40 -8.62 40.79
N GLU A 10 13.64 -8.52 42.09
CA GLU A 10 13.75 -9.68 42.99
C GLU A 10 12.55 -9.82 43.94
N THR A 11 11.74 -8.78 44.08
CA THR A 11 10.53 -8.80 44.92
C THR A 11 9.27 -8.99 44.09
N TRP A 12 8.23 -9.57 44.71
CA TRP A 12 6.95 -9.83 44.03
C TRP A 12 6.26 -8.55 43.54
N ASN A 13 6.27 -7.49 44.35
CA ASN A 13 5.64 -6.22 43.99
C ASN A 13 6.36 -5.56 42.81
N ASP A 14 7.70 -5.52 42.83
CA ASP A 14 8.47 -4.93 41.72
C ASP A 14 8.33 -5.75 40.42
N LEU A 15 8.14 -7.06 40.52
CA LEU A 15 7.87 -7.93 39.37
C LEU A 15 6.50 -7.65 38.74
N ILE A 16 5.49 -7.33 39.56
CA ILE A 16 4.18 -6.89 39.09
C ILE A 16 4.27 -5.54 38.37
N GLU A 17 5.02 -4.58 38.93
CA GLU A 17 5.23 -3.28 38.29
C GLU A 17 5.98 -3.41 36.95
N GLU A 18 7.04 -4.22 36.90
CA GLU A 18 7.77 -4.47 35.66
C GLU A 18 6.90 -5.21 34.64
N ARG A 19 6.02 -6.13 35.07
CA ARG A 19 5.02 -6.74 34.19
C ARG A 19 4.11 -5.70 33.56
N ASP A 20 3.53 -4.79 34.35
CA ASP A 20 2.64 -3.75 33.82
C ASP A 20 3.37 -2.81 32.87
N ARG A 21 4.63 -2.48 33.18
CA ARG A 21 5.49 -1.73 32.25
C ARG A 21 5.70 -2.48 30.94
N VAL A 22 6.05 -3.76 30.97
CA VAL A 22 6.27 -4.56 29.75
C VAL A 22 4.97 -4.74 28.98
N LEU A 23 3.84 -4.90 29.68
CA LEU A 23 2.51 -4.98 29.09
C LEU A 23 2.16 -3.70 28.33
N HIS A 24 2.48 -2.53 28.91
CA HIS A 24 2.32 -1.24 28.24
C HIS A 24 3.10 -1.18 26.93
N TRP A 25 4.38 -1.56 26.92
CA TRP A 25 5.20 -1.59 25.70
C TRP A 25 4.70 -2.59 24.67
N SER A 26 4.23 -3.76 25.11
CA SER A 26 3.58 -4.72 24.23
C SER A 26 2.33 -4.13 23.57
N GLY A 27 1.52 -3.39 24.35
CA GLY A 27 0.38 -2.63 23.83
C GLY A 27 0.77 -1.56 22.80
N GLU A 28 1.87 -0.84 23.03
CA GLU A 28 2.37 0.13 22.04
C GLU A 28 2.79 -0.52 20.72
N ILE A 29 3.39 -1.71 20.77
CA ILE A 29 3.75 -2.45 19.55
C ILE A 29 2.48 -2.79 18.76
N LEU A 30 1.45 -3.29 19.44
CA LEU A 30 0.17 -3.62 18.82
C LEU A 30 -0.51 -2.39 18.20
N ALA A 31 -0.52 -1.27 18.91
CA ALA A 31 -1.04 -0.01 18.37
C ALA A 31 -0.30 0.42 17.09
N LYS A 32 1.04 0.32 17.06
CA LYS A 32 1.84 0.63 15.86
C LYS A 32 1.57 -0.33 14.69
N VAL A 33 1.29 -1.60 14.98
CA VAL A 33 0.88 -2.57 13.95
C VAL A 33 -0.46 -2.18 13.35
N ASP A 34 -1.45 -1.89 14.19
CA ASP A 34 -2.78 -1.49 13.73
C ASP A 34 -2.72 -0.18 12.94
N ASP A 35 -1.94 0.80 13.40
CA ASP A 35 -1.68 2.04 12.67
C ASP A 35 -1.06 1.79 11.28
N ASN A 36 -0.14 0.81 11.15
CA ASN A 36 0.48 0.50 9.87
C ASN A 36 -0.54 0.00 8.85
N VAL A 37 -1.42 -0.91 9.27
CA VAL A 37 -2.49 -1.47 8.45
C VAL A 37 -3.46 -0.37 8.00
N GLN A 38 -3.94 0.47 8.92
CA GLN A 38 -4.85 1.57 8.58
C GLN A 38 -4.22 2.61 7.65
N ASN A 39 -2.93 2.92 7.86
CA ASN A 39 -2.19 3.87 7.02
C ASN A 39 -1.95 3.31 5.61
N GLU A 40 -1.82 2.01 5.44
CA GLU A 40 -1.76 1.39 4.12
C GLU A 40 -3.07 1.55 3.36
N ASP A 41 -4.20 1.20 3.97
CA ASP A 41 -5.52 1.34 3.35
C ASP A 41 -5.74 2.77 2.85
N THR A 42 -5.41 3.74 3.71
CA THR A 42 -5.50 5.17 3.38
C THR A 42 -4.55 5.56 2.25
N PHE A 43 -3.32 5.05 2.24
CA PHE A 43 -2.34 5.33 1.18
C PHE A 43 -2.85 4.84 -0.18
N LEU A 44 -3.48 3.66 -0.22
CA LEU A 44 -3.98 3.05 -1.45
C LEU A 44 -5.26 3.68 -2.00
N MET A 45 -6.02 4.43 -1.19
CA MET A 45 -7.19 5.16 -1.67
C MET A 45 -6.85 6.12 -2.83
N ASN A 46 -5.64 6.70 -2.82
CA ASN A 46 -5.14 7.56 -3.90
C ASN A 46 -4.91 6.82 -5.23
N TYR A 47 -4.87 5.49 -5.19
CA TYR A 47 -4.60 4.59 -6.30
C TYR A 47 -5.78 3.64 -6.57
N SER A 48 -6.95 3.96 -6.00
CA SER A 48 -8.20 3.24 -6.26
C SER A 48 -8.58 3.23 -7.73
N ASP A 49 -9.41 2.27 -8.12
CA ASP A 49 -9.94 2.15 -9.48
C ASP A 49 -10.60 3.44 -9.96
N ASP A 50 -11.30 4.16 -9.09
CA ASP A 50 -11.94 5.44 -9.43
C ASP A 50 -10.93 6.52 -9.80
N LYS A 51 -9.82 6.63 -9.06
CA LYS A 51 -8.73 7.58 -9.35
C LYS A 51 -8.01 7.21 -10.64
N LEU A 52 -7.77 5.92 -10.86
CA LEU A 52 -7.20 5.41 -12.10
C LEU A 52 -8.12 5.72 -13.29
N ASN A 53 -9.41 5.42 -13.17
CA ASN A 53 -10.40 5.67 -14.20
C ASN A 53 -10.49 7.16 -14.55
N ALA A 54 -10.50 8.04 -13.55
CA ALA A 54 -10.50 9.49 -13.76
C ALA A 54 -9.24 9.96 -14.52
N LYS A 55 -8.07 9.43 -14.18
CA LYS A 55 -6.80 9.74 -14.85
C LYS A 55 -6.81 9.29 -16.32
N ILE A 56 -7.22 8.05 -16.58
CA ILE A 56 -7.31 7.50 -17.94
C ILE A 56 -8.31 8.30 -18.77
N LYS A 57 -9.47 8.64 -18.18
CA LYS A 57 -10.50 9.46 -18.83
C LYS A 57 -9.95 10.82 -19.24
N GLN A 58 -9.17 11.48 -18.38
CA GLN A 58 -8.53 12.75 -18.72
C GLN A 58 -7.61 12.62 -19.94
N TRP A 59 -6.83 11.54 -20.03
CA TRP A 59 -5.98 11.30 -21.20
C TRP A 59 -6.81 11.03 -22.46
N LEU A 60 -7.89 10.24 -22.33
CA LEU A 60 -8.82 9.94 -23.41
C LEU A 60 -9.52 11.19 -23.94
N ASP A 61 -10.00 12.07 -23.05
CA ASP A 61 -10.67 13.30 -23.41
C ASP A 61 -9.71 14.25 -24.17
N ALA A 62 -8.45 14.33 -23.74
CA ALA A 62 -7.43 15.10 -24.45
C ALA A 62 -7.19 14.56 -25.88
N GLY A 63 -7.07 13.24 -26.03
CA GLY A 63 -6.91 12.60 -27.34
C GLY A 63 -8.14 12.74 -28.23
N THR A 64 -9.33 12.61 -27.65
CA THR A 64 -10.62 12.73 -28.37
C THR A 64 -10.86 14.17 -28.83
N THR A 65 -10.41 15.16 -28.07
CA THR A 65 -10.45 16.57 -28.46
C THR A 65 -9.69 16.80 -29.77
N LEU A 66 -8.50 16.19 -29.94
CA LEU A 66 -7.73 16.29 -31.18
C LEU A 66 -8.47 15.69 -32.38
N ILE A 67 -9.11 14.54 -32.19
CA ILE A 67 -9.94 13.90 -33.22
C ILE A 67 -11.16 14.78 -33.57
N ASN A 68 -11.82 15.38 -32.57
CA ASN A 68 -12.95 16.28 -32.79
C ASN A 68 -12.56 17.53 -33.58
N VAL A 69 -11.36 18.07 -33.36
CA VAL A 69 -10.84 19.19 -34.18
C VAL A 69 -10.74 18.80 -35.66
N VAL A 70 -10.34 17.57 -35.97
CA VAL A 70 -10.32 17.05 -37.37
C VAL A 70 -11.73 17.01 -37.94
N TRP A 71 -12.71 16.53 -37.17
CA TRP A 71 -14.11 16.45 -37.59
C TRP A 71 -14.77 17.81 -37.81
N VAL A 72 -14.48 18.80 -36.94
CA VAL A 72 -15.02 20.17 -37.09
C VAL A 72 -14.45 20.85 -38.33
N LYS A 73 -13.14 20.68 -38.59
CA LYS A 73 -12.51 21.25 -39.79
C LYS A 73 -13.05 20.66 -41.09
N ARG A 74 -13.64 19.45 -41.06
CA ARG A 74 -14.14 18.75 -42.24
C ARG A 74 -15.46 17.99 -41.95
N PRO A 75 -16.60 18.67 -42.01
CA PRO A 75 -17.91 18.10 -41.67
C PRO A 75 -18.35 16.92 -42.55
N SER A 76 -17.84 16.83 -43.78
CA SER A 76 -18.21 15.84 -44.82
C SER A 76 -17.65 14.43 -44.59
N ALA A 77 -16.98 14.17 -43.47
CA ALA A 77 -16.45 12.84 -43.15
C ALA A 77 -17.56 11.78 -43.09
N ALA A 78 -17.36 10.66 -43.80
CA ALA A 78 -18.31 9.55 -43.87
C ALA A 78 -18.67 9.01 -42.47
N ALA A 79 -19.96 8.73 -42.24
CA ALA A 79 -20.49 8.23 -40.97
C ALA A 79 -19.79 6.93 -40.53
N ASP A 80 -19.47 6.05 -41.49
CA ASP A 80 -18.76 4.80 -41.24
C ASP A 80 -17.34 5.02 -40.72
N CYS A 81 -16.62 6.05 -41.20
CA CYS A 81 -15.30 6.33 -40.65
C CYS A 81 -15.39 6.91 -39.23
N LYS A 82 -16.35 7.81 -38.95
CA LYS A 82 -16.55 8.32 -37.58
C LYS A 82 -16.85 7.17 -36.61
N LYS A 83 -17.68 6.21 -37.02
CA LYS A 83 -17.98 5.00 -36.25
C LYS A 83 -16.75 4.12 -36.03
N MET A 84 -15.99 3.84 -37.08
CA MET A 84 -14.75 3.04 -36.99
C MET A 84 -13.71 3.67 -36.04
N ILE A 85 -13.48 4.98 -36.15
CA ILE A 85 -12.53 5.69 -35.27
C ILE A 85 -13.02 5.66 -33.82
N LYS A 86 -14.34 5.83 -33.58
CA LYS A 86 -14.93 5.72 -32.24
C LYS A 86 -14.71 4.32 -31.63
N GLU A 87 -14.96 3.27 -32.39
CA GLU A 87 -14.73 1.88 -31.95
C GLU A 87 -13.25 1.63 -31.60
N LYS A 88 -12.31 2.19 -32.40
CA LYS A 88 -10.87 2.12 -32.10
C LYS A 88 -10.49 2.89 -30.83
N VAL A 89 -11.09 4.05 -30.59
CA VAL A 89 -10.90 4.82 -29.35
C VAL A 89 -11.41 4.04 -28.13
N GLU A 90 -12.58 3.40 -28.23
CA GLU A 90 -13.13 2.56 -27.15
C GLU A 90 -12.26 1.33 -26.88
N LYS A 91 -11.72 0.69 -27.93
CA LYS A 91 -10.77 -0.42 -27.78
C LYS A 91 -9.48 0.03 -27.10
N LEU A 92 -8.96 1.19 -27.51
CA LEU A 92 -7.77 1.80 -26.91
C LEU A 92 -7.99 2.12 -25.42
N HIS A 93 -9.16 2.62 -25.07
CA HIS A 93 -9.54 2.87 -23.68
C HIS A 93 -9.44 1.61 -22.82
N LYS A 94 -10.04 0.50 -23.28
CA LYS A 94 -10.03 -0.78 -22.55
C LYS A 94 -8.62 -1.33 -22.38
N GLU A 95 -7.86 -1.40 -23.47
CA GLU A 95 -6.48 -1.92 -23.47
C GLU A 95 -5.60 -1.17 -22.46
N MET A 96 -5.71 0.16 -22.44
CA MET A 96 -4.86 1.01 -21.60
C MET A 96 -5.31 0.99 -20.14
N SER A 97 -6.61 0.87 -19.90
CA SER A 97 -7.17 0.66 -18.56
C SER A 97 -6.73 -0.66 -17.94
N GLU A 98 -6.74 -1.75 -18.71
CA GLU A 98 -6.24 -3.04 -18.24
C GLU A 98 -4.73 -3.01 -17.98
N LYS A 99 -3.98 -2.34 -18.87
CA LYS A 99 -2.52 -2.24 -18.74
C LYS A 99 -2.10 -1.47 -17.48
N ILE A 100 -2.67 -0.29 -17.25
CA ILE A 100 -2.29 0.52 -16.08
C ILE A 100 -2.66 -0.16 -14.76
N ARG A 101 -3.82 -0.84 -14.69
CA ARG A 101 -4.21 -1.61 -13.50
C ARG A 101 -3.22 -2.72 -13.19
N LYS A 102 -2.82 -3.51 -14.21
CA LYS A 102 -1.84 -4.59 -14.04
C LYS A 102 -0.48 -4.07 -13.56
N GLU A 103 -0.01 -2.97 -14.13
CA GLU A 103 1.29 -2.37 -13.76
C GLU A 103 1.25 -1.79 -12.33
N TYR A 104 0.14 -1.16 -11.93
CA TYR A 104 -0.05 -0.65 -10.57
C TYR A 104 -0.17 -1.78 -9.54
N GLU A 105 -0.92 -2.84 -9.85
CA GLU A 105 -1.03 -4.03 -9.00
C GLU A 105 0.34 -4.68 -8.79
N ALA A 106 1.14 -4.80 -9.85
CA ALA A 106 2.51 -5.29 -9.75
C ALA A 106 3.41 -4.38 -8.91
N ALA A 107 3.28 -3.05 -9.05
CA ALA A 107 4.03 -2.09 -8.24
C ALA A 107 3.69 -2.17 -6.75
N TYR A 108 2.44 -2.49 -6.42
CA TYR A 108 1.92 -2.60 -5.06
C TYR A 108 2.29 -3.93 -4.36
N ALA A 109 2.68 -4.96 -5.12
CA ALA A 109 2.96 -6.29 -4.57
C ALA A 109 3.97 -6.30 -3.41
N ASP A 110 4.98 -5.42 -3.46
CA ASP A 110 5.99 -5.29 -2.39
C ASP A 110 5.40 -4.76 -1.08
N ILE A 111 4.53 -3.75 -1.16
CA ILE A 111 3.84 -3.17 0.00
C ILE A 111 2.90 -4.23 0.60
N LYS A 112 2.08 -4.88 -0.24
CA LYS A 112 1.17 -5.95 0.20
C LYS A 112 1.89 -7.09 0.93
N LYS A 113 3.08 -7.47 0.43
CA LYS A 113 3.91 -8.50 1.08
C LYS A 113 4.44 -8.03 2.42
N PHE A 114 4.82 -6.75 2.51
CA PHE A 114 5.28 -6.13 3.75
C PHE A 114 4.15 -6.07 4.79
N THR A 115 2.94 -5.63 4.44
CA THR A 115 1.80 -5.60 5.37
C THR A 115 1.51 -6.96 5.96
N LYS A 116 1.46 -8.02 5.14
CA LYS A 116 1.29 -9.39 5.66
C LYS A 116 2.34 -9.80 6.68
N ARG A 117 3.57 -9.27 6.54
CA ARG A 117 4.65 -9.51 7.50
C ARG A 117 4.41 -8.75 8.80
N VAL A 118 3.90 -7.52 8.72
CA VAL A 118 3.50 -6.70 9.87
C VAL A 118 2.30 -7.31 10.59
N ASP A 119 1.28 -7.79 9.86
CA ASP A 119 0.12 -8.50 10.41
C ASP A 119 0.54 -9.72 11.22
N LYS A 120 1.37 -10.59 10.61
CA LYS A 120 1.88 -11.79 11.28
C LYS A 120 2.67 -11.44 12.54
N PHE A 121 3.47 -10.38 12.49
CA PHE A 121 4.19 -9.90 13.65
C PHE A 121 3.23 -9.41 14.75
N GLY A 122 2.13 -8.73 14.40
CA GLY A 122 1.07 -8.38 15.34
C GLY A 122 0.36 -9.58 15.96
N GLU A 123 0.09 -10.63 15.17
CA GLU A 123 -0.46 -11.90 15.70
C GLU A 123 0.47 -12.57 16.72
N GLU A 124 1.77 -12.57 16.46
CA GLU A 124 2.76 -13.11 17.39
C GLU A 124 2.87 -12.24 18.66
N GLU A 125 2.83 -10.92 18.53
CA GLU A 125 2.85 -9.99 19.66
C GLU A 125 1.57 -10.11 20.52
N ARG A 126 0.39 -10.31 19.91
CA ARG A 126 -0.86 -10.53 20.66
C ARG A 126 -0.76 -11.74 21.59
N LYS A 127 -0.14 -12.84 21.13
CA LYS A 127 0.10 -14.03 21.97
C LYS A 127 1.04 -13.72 23.13
N ILE A 128 2.12 -12.98 22.88
CA ILE A 128 3.06 -12.55 23.93
C ILE A 128 2.34 -11.66 24.94
N HIS A 129 1.51 -10.72 24.48
CA HIS A 129 0.71 -9.84 25.30
C HIS A 129 -0.22 -10.61 26.24
N GLU A 130 -1.00 -11.56 25.68
CA GLU A 130 -1.89 -12.43 26.45
C GLU A 130 -1.12 -13.30 27.45
N GLU A 131 0.02 -13.87 27.05
CA GLU A 131 0.89 -14.63 27.95
C GLU A 131 1.31 -13.77 29.15
N ILE A 132 1.77 -12.53 28.92
CA ILE A 132 2.17 -11.60 30.00
C ILE A 132 0.99 -11.30 30.94
N GLN A 133 -0.22 -11.08 30.43
CA GLN A 133 -1.42 -10.86 31.26
C GLN A 133 -1.73 -12.05 32.18
N ASN A 134 -1.36 -13.27 31.76
CA ASN A 134 -1.67 -14.50 32.49
C ASN A 134 -0.58 -14.93 33.46
N VAL A 135 0.66 -14.43 33.32
CA VAL A 135 1.80 -14.87 34.14
C VAL A 135 1.54 -14.72 35.64
N GLU A 136 0.93 -13.63 36.10
CA GLU A 136 0.64 -13.42 37.52
C GLU A 136 -0.30 -14.52 38.07
N ARG A 137 -1.42 -14.74 37.36
CA ARG A 137 -2.43 -15.74 37.74
C ARG A 137 -1.85 -17.15 37.77
N GLU A 138 -0.97 -17.49 36.83
CA GLU A 138 -0.34 -18.80 36.72
C GLU A 138 0.76 -19.05 37.78
N CYS A 139 1.32 -17.99 38.34
CA CYS A 139 2.43 -18.06 39.29
C CYS A 139 1.99 -17.94 40.75
N ALA A 140 0.79 -17.41 41.04
CA ALA A 140 0.17 -17.42 42.37
C ALA A 140 1.10 -16.97 43.53
N GLY A 141 1.94 -15.96 43.31
CA GLY A 141 2.90 -15.44 44.31
C GLY A 141 4.30 -16.06 44.27
N ASP A 142 4.55 -17.08 43.45
CA ASP A 142 5.87 -17.70 43.31
C ASP A 142 6.79 -16.84 42.43
N VAL A 143 7.71 -16.12 43.09
CA VAL A 143 8.73 -15.26 42.46
C VAL A 143 9.60 -16.03 41.47
N GLY A 144 10.07 -17.24 41.82
CA GLY A 144 10.97 -18.02 40.97
C GLY A 144 10.27 -18.51 39.69
N LYS A 145 9.02 -18.97 39.83
CA LYS A 145 8.18 -19.38 38.70
C LYS A 145 7.81 -18.18 37.81
N PHE A 146 7.54 -17.02 38.41
CA PHE A 146 7.24 -15.78 37.69
C PHE A 146 8.42 -15.34 36.84
N VAL A 147 9.61 -15.20 37.44
CA VAL A 147 10.84 -14.82 36.74
C VAL A 147 11.11 -15.75 35.55
N LYS A 148 10.93 -17.07 35.74
CA LYS A 148 11.16 -18.07 34.69
C LYS A 148 10.21 -17.94 33.50
N LYS A 149 8.94 -17.56 33.73
CA LYS A 149 7.95 -17.37 32.67
C LYS A 149 8.01 -15.97 32.05
N PHE A 150 8.08 -14.94 32.88
CA PHE A 150 8.06 -13.54 32.47
C PHE A 150 9.35 -13.10 31.77
N GLY A 151 10.51 -13.55 32.26
CA GLY A 151 11.81 -13.11 31.76
C GLY A 151 12.00 -13.25 30.24
N PRO A 152 11.71 -14.42 29.66
CA PRO A 152 11.75 -14.59 28.21
C PRO A 152 10.77 -13.67 27.46
N LEU A 153 9.56 -13.45 27.99
CA LEU A 153 8.53 -12.61 27.38
C LEU A 153 8.96 -11.14 27.35
N ARG A 154 9.50 -10.65 28.47
CA ARG A 154 10.11 -9.32 28.58
C ARG A 154 11.16 -9.10 27.50
N VAL A 155 12.09 -10.04 27.33
CA VAL A 155 13.14 -9.94 26.31
C VAL A 155 12.55 -9.90 24.90
N LYS A 156 11.50 -10.67 24.62
CA LYS A 156 10.82 -10.66 23.33
C LYS A 156 10.16 -9.31 23.04
N VAL A 157 9.40 -8.75 23.99
CA VAL A 157 8.73 -7.44 23.82
C VAL A 157 9.73 -6.34 23.47
N PHE A 158 10.85 -6.24 24.20
CA PHE A 158 11.86 -5.22 23.90
C PHE A 158 12.54 -5.43 22.53
N LYS A 159 12.79 -6.67 22.12
CA LYS A 159 13.26 -6.95 20.75
C LYS A 159 12.21 -6.58 19.71
N ASN A 160 10.95 -6.83 20.01
CA ASN A 160 9.82 -6.51 19.13
C ASN A 160 9.63 -5.00 18.99
N LEU A 161 9.94 -4.18 20.01
CA LEU A 161 10.00 -2.71 19.86
C LEU A 161 11.01 -2.29 18.79
N GLU A 162 12.23 -2.84 18.80
CA GLU A 162 13.24 -2.53 17.79
C GLU A 162 12.83 -2.99 16.38
N ILE A 163 12.16 -4.14 16.28
CA ILE A 163 11.62 -4.65 15.02
C ILE A 163 10.50 -3.73 14.51
N GLY A 164 9.60 -3.29 15.39
CA GLY A 164 8.52 -2.35 15.06
C GLY A 164 9.06 -1.01 14.53
N GLU A 165 10.14 -0.48 15.13
CA GLU A 165 10.81 0.72 14.61
C GLU A 165 11.35 0.50 13.18
N LYS A 166 11.99 -0.66 12.92
CA LYS A 166 12.50 -1.01 11.58
C LYS A 166 11.37 -1.11 10.56
N PHE A 167 10.20 -1.64 10.94
CA PHE A 167 9.04 -1.70 10.08
C PHE A 167 8.57 -0.31 9.65
N MET A 168 8.54 0.68 10.55
CA MET A 168 8.18 2.06 10.15
C MET A 168 9.11 2.63 9.07
N PHE A 169 10.42 2.38 9.18
CA PHE A 169 11.38 2.84 8.17
C PHE A 169 11.22 2.11 6.83
N GLU A 170 10.99 0.80 6.87
CA GLU A 170 10.79 0.00 5.67
C GLU A 170 9.48 0.35 4.97
N ASP A 171 8.38 0.56 5.71
CA ASP A 171 7.08 1.01 5.20
C ASP A 171 7.23 2.33 4.43
N LYS A 172 7.87 3.33 5.05
CA LYS A 172 8.13 4.62 4.41
C LYS A 172 8.92 4.46 3.11
N ARG A 173 10.00 3.68 3.14
CA ARG A 173 10.85 3.44 1.96
C ARG A 173 10.07 2.73 0.84
N LEU A 174 9.22 1.78 1.17
CA LEU A 174 8.40 1.06 0.19
C LEU A 174 7.35 1.98 -0.44
N LYS A 175 6.69 2.83 0.36
CA LYS A 175 5.74 3.84 -0.14
C LYS A 175 6.42 4.85 -1.06
N ASP A 176 7.60 5.37 -0.68
CA ASP A 176 8.39 6.28 -1.52
C ASP A 176 8.80 5.62 -2.86
N SER A 177 9.21 4.35 -2.81
CA SER A 177 9.54 3.56 -4.00
C SER A 177 8.33 3.35 -4.91
N PHE A 178 7.17 3.03 -4.31
CA PHE A 178 5.92 2.86 -5.04
C PHE A 178 5.50 4.13 -5.77
N VAL A 179 5.55 5.29 -5.11
CA VAL A 179 5.20 6.59 -5.74
C VAL A 179 6.06 6.83 -6.98
N LYS A 180 7.38 6.54 -6.90
CA LYS A 180 8.30 6.67 -8.06
C LYS A 180 7.93 5.69 -9.18
N LYS A 181 7.70 4.42 -8.85
CA LYS A 181 7.28 3.40 -9.83
C LYS A 181 5.98 3.81 -10.54
N VAL A 182 4.99 4.28 -9.78
CA VAL A 182 3.71 4.76 -10.34
C VAL A 182 3.91 5.93 -11.29
N TYR A 183 4.75 6.90 -10.91
CA TYR A 183 5.08 8.03 -11.79
C TYR A 183 5.70 7.54 -13.12
N ASP A 184 6.66 6.62 -13.06
CA ASP A 184 7.30 6.08 -14.27
C ASP A 184 6.31 5.30 -15.14
N ILE A 185 5.42 4.52 -14.52
CA ILE A 185 4.32 3.83 -15.21
C ILE A 185 3.41 4.84 -15.93
N ASP A 186 3.00 5.90 -15.23
CA ASP A 186 2.14 6.95 -15.80
C ASP A 186 2.78 7.62 -17.02
N VAL A 187 4.05 8.02 -16.90
CA VAL A 187 4.79 8.67 -17.99
C VAL A 187 4.88 7.73 -19.19
N LYS A 188 5.22 6.46 -18.96
CA LYS A 188 5.33 5.45 -20.02
C LYS A 188 4.00 5.21 -20.72
N ILE A 189 2.93 4.93 -19.96
CA ILE A 189 1.60 4.62 -20.50
C ILE A 189 1.02 5.85 -21.22
N LYS A 190 1.14 7.05 -20.64
CA LYS A 190 0.69 8.29 -21.28
C LYS A 190 1.42 8.54 -22.61
N GLY A 191 2.72 8.29 -22.66
CA GLY A 191 3.50 8.41 -23.89
C GLY A 191 3.07 7.42 -24.98
N GLU A 192 2.81 6.17 -24.61
CA GLU A 192 2.23 5.17 -25.53
C GLU A 192 0.83 5.57 -26.00
N PHE A 193 0.01 6.11 -25.09
CA PHE A 193 -1.34 6.60 -25.37
C PHE A 193 -1.33 7.72 -26.41
N ALA A 194 -0.48 8.72 -26.21
CA ALA A 194 -0.30 9.84 -27.15
C ALA A 194 0.08 9.33 -28.55
N LYS A 195 1.05 8.41 -28.66
CA LYS A 195 1.46 7.83 -29.95
C LYS A 195 0.34 7.07 -30.65
N LYS A 196 -0.51 6.34 -29.90
CA LYS A 196 -1.67 5.64 -30.48
C LYS A 196 -2.75 6.63 -30.93
N PHE A 197 -2.99 7.70 -30.17
CA PHE A 197 -3.92 8.77 -30.57
C PHE A 197 -3.45 9.54 -31.79
N GLU A 198 -2.16 9.87 -31.91
CA GLU A 198 -1.60 10.50 -33.11
C GLU A 198 -1.84 9.66 -34.37
N LYS A 199 -1.75 8.32 -34.26
CA LYS A 199 -2.09 7.41 -35.35
C LYS A 199 -3.57 7.48 -35.71
N LEU A 200 -4.46 7.50 -34.70
CA LEU A 200 -5.91 7.63 -34.93
C LEU A 200 -6.28 8.98 -35.56
N VAL A 201 -5.61 10.07 -35.17
CA VAL A 201 -5.78 11.39 -35.79
C VAL A 201 -5.38 11.33 -37.27
N LYS A 202 -4.23 10.75 -37.60
CA LYS A 202 -3.79 10.58 -39.01
C LYS A 202 -4.73 9.67 -39.81
N GLU A 203 -5.27 8.63 -39.20
CA GLU A 203 -6.28 7.77 -39.84
C GLU A 203 -7.59 8.53 -40.10
N ALA A 204 -8.04 9.33 -39.14
CA ALA A 204 -9.18 10.21 -39.28
C ALA A 204 -9.00 11.20 -40.44
N GLU A 205 -7.83 11.84 -40.55
CA GLU A 205 -7.50 12.73 -41.68
C GLU A 205 -7.53 12.01 -43.04
N LYS A 206 -7.02 10.77 -43.10
CA LYS A 206 -6.99 9.96 -44.34
C LYS A 206 -8.37 9.48 -44.78
N CYS A 207 -9.24 9.10 -43.85
CA CYS A 207 -10.62 8.73 -44.15
C CYS A 207 -11.42 9.80 -44.88
N ILE A 208 -11.04 11.06 -44.70
CA ILE A 208 -11.71 12.22 -45.29
C ILE A 208 -11.14 12.54 -46.68
N SER A 209 -10.00 11.96 -47.04
CA SER A 209 -9.28 12.22 -48.30
C SER A 209 -9.65 11.21 -49.40
N LYS A 210 -10.57 10.29 -49.13
CA LYS A 210 -11.20 9.37 -50.08
C LYS A 210 -12.66 9.77 -50.25
#